data_AF-A0A173ZT48-F1
#
_entry.id   AF-A0A173ZT48-F1
#
_cell.length_a   1.000
_cell.length_b   1.000
_cell.length_c   1.000
_cell.angle_alpha   90.00
_cell.angle_beta   90.00
_cell.angle_gamma   90.00
#
_symmetry.space_group_name_H-M   'P 1'
#
loop_
_entity.id
_entity.type
_entity.pdbx_description
1 polymer ?
#
loop_
_entity_poly.entity_id
_entity_poly.type
_entity_poly.pdbx_seq_one_letter_code
_entity_poly.pdbx_strand_id
1 'polypeptide(L)'
;MAAESSKGIKQFKVPHVYAIIFALMVIFAVLTWIVPSGSYQRQEVNGREVTVAGTYEQSEKTYIDEETGDEVDLRQGVFDVLQAPTRGIQEAIEVVAFILIVGGSFQVITKTGAITSGMGRVVRRFKNKDILIIPIAMVLFALGGTSFGMAEETLPFFAIFMPIMMAMGFDSMTAFMVVFVGARTGYIASTINPFNVLIAQGILGIQGNPQLWLRMIAWVVLTAVAITWVVLYARRVKKNPESSITFEDDIAKKVEFAADESALDAEFTGRQKGVLAVFIAGMCLIIWGLVTQGWYMNEISAVFLAMGLLAGVIAGFSQDVIAQEFVAGIADFAFSAIVVGLARGILVIASDGMIIDTILNALATGLGGIPAVLFTTLLYAVENLLAILVPSSSGLAALTAPIFGPLTELMGLNPEAAVWALSMGSATMSLICPTSAILVAGLGVCKIKLGQWWKTVWKFFLVVSLINIVFVAISGLIAL
;
A
#
# COMPACT_ATOMS: atom_id res chain seq x y z
N MET A 1 -10.02 52.57 -8.73
CA MET A 1 -10.16 51.95 -10.07
C MET A 1 -8.93 51.08 -10.28
N ALA A 2 -8.98 49.77 -10.51
CA ALA A 2 -10.06 48.79 -10.51
C ALA A 2 -9.45 47.50 -9.96
N ALA A 3 -10.15 46.84 -9.03
CA ALA A 3 -9.80 45.50 -8.58
C ALA A 3 -10.31 44.52 -9.63
N GLU A 4 -9.40 43.86 -10.37
CA GLU A 4 -9.77 42.69 -11.15
C GLU A 4 -9.84 41.49 -10.20
N SER A 5 -11.06 41.16 -9.79
CA SER A 5 -11.38 39.88 -9.17
C SER A 5 -11.21 38.78 -10.21
N SER A 6 -10.08 38.07 -10.18
CA SER A 6 -10.01 36.78 -10.87
C SER A 6 -10.98 35.84 -10.16
N LYS A 7 -12.08 35.50 -10.83
CA LYS A 7 -12.97 34.41 -10.41
C LYS A 7 -12.18 33.12 -10.54
N GLY A 8 -11.46 32.76 -9.48
CA GLY A 8 -10.81 31.47 -9.36
C GLY A 8 -11.85 30.39 -9.53
N ILE A 9 -11.65 29.51 -10.51
CA ILE A 9 -12.35 28.24 -10.61
C ILE A 9 -12.22 27.59 -9.24
N LYS A 10 -13.35 27.33 -8.55
CA LYS A 10 -13.34 26.62 -7.27
C LYS A 10 -12.56 25.33 -7.46
N GLN A 11 -11.36 25.28 -6.87
CA GLN A 11 -10.49 24.13 -6.96
C GLN A 11 -11.27 22.97 -6.34
N PHE A 12 -11.65 21.98 -7.15
CA PHE A 12 -12.34 20.78 -6.68
C PHE A 12 -11.42 20.09 -5.68
N LYS A 13 -11.70 20.27 -4.38
CA LYS A 13 -10.99 19.56 -3.32
C LYS A 13 -11.63 18.19 -3.22
N VAL A 14 -10.83 17.16 -3.48
CA VAL A 14 -11.23 15.78 -3.20
C VAL A 14 -11.62 15.70 -1.72
N PRO A 15 -12.82 15.19 -1.38
CA PRO A 15 -13.24 15.07 0.01
C PRO A 15 -12.27 14.21 0.82
N HIS A 16 -12.22 14.43 2.13
CA HIS A 16 -11.41 13.60 3.03
C HIS A 16 -11.86 12.14 2.98
N VAL A 17 -10.94 11.18 3.14
CA VAL A 17 -11.24 9.73 3.06
C VAL A 17 -12.38 9.33 4.00
N TYR A 18 -12.39 9.82 5.24
CA TYR A 18 -13.51 9.60 6.16
C TYR A 18 -14.86 10.12 5.67
N ALA A 19 -14.87 11.28 5.01
CA ALA A 19 -16.10 11.82 4.44
C ALA A 19 -16.58 10.98 3.25
N ILE A 20 -15.65 10.45 2.44
CA ILE A 20 -15.96 9.53 1.35
C ILE A 20 -16.56 8.24 1.91
N ILE A 21 -15.92 7.62 2.91
CA ILE A 21 -16.40 6.38 3.53
C ILE A 21 -17.78 6.59 4.16
N PHE A 22 -17.99 7.68 4.89
CA PHE A 22 -19.30 7.99 5.47
C PHE A 22 -20.37 8.26 4.39
N ALA A 23 -20.03 8.99 3.33
CA ALA A 23 -20.94 9.19 2.21
C ALA A 23 -21.29 7.86 1.53
N LEU A 24 -20.33 6.94 1.40
CA LEU A 24 -20.57 5.60 0.88
C LEU A 24 -21.47 4.77 1.81
N MET A 25 -21.31 4.85 3.13
CA MET A 25 -22.25 4.22 4.07
C MET A 25 -23.68 4.71 3.84
N VAL A 26 -23.86 6.03 3.71
CA VAL A 26 -25.18 6.62 3.39
C VAL A 26 -25.70 6.12 2.04
N ILE A 27 -24.86 6.09 1.01
CA ILE A 27 -25.24 5.58 -0.31
C ILE A 27 -25.66 4.11 -0.23
N PHE A 28 -24.89 3.26 0.43
CA PHE A 28 -25.22 1.84 0.60
C PHE A 28 -26.50 1.64 1.40
N ALA A 29 -26.71 2.45 2.44
CA ALA A 29 -27.97 2.42 3.18
C ALA A 29 -29.14 2.78 2.27
N VAL A 30 -29.04 3.84 1.46
CA VAL A 30 -30.07 4.17 0.45
C VAL A 30 -30.24 3.03 -0.57
N LEU A 31 -29.16 2.39 -1.01
CA LEU A 31 -29.22 1.25 -1.93
C LEU A 31 -30.00 0.08 -1.32
N THR A 32 -29.98 -0.12 0.00
CA THR A 32 -30.82 -1.16 0.65
C THR A 32 -32.32 -0.93 0.46
N TRP A 33 -32.76 0.27 0.07
CA TRP A 33 -34.17 0.53 -0.24
C TRP A 33 -34.52 0.24 -1.70
N ILE A 34 -33.54 0.32 -2.60
CA ILE A 34 -33.75 0.27 -4.05
C ILE A 34 -33.35 -1.08 -4.63
N VAL A 35 -32.17 -1.57 -4.25
CA VAL A 35 -31.61 -2.84 -4.70
C VAL A 35 -32.35 -3.96 -4.00
N PRO A 36 -32.86 -4.99 -4.71
CA PRO A 36 -33.44 -6.16 -4.10
C PRO A 36 -32.51 -6.79 -3.06
N SER A 37 -33.09 -7.39 -2.04
CA SER A 37 -32.33 -8.21 -1.09
C SER A 37 -32.24 -9.64 -1.65
N GLY A 38 -31.15 -10.34 -1.39
CA GLY A 38 -30.97 -11.70 -1.87
C GLY A 38 -29.68 -12.33 -1.36
N SER A 39 -29.52 -13.62 -1.63
CA SER A 39 -28.38 -14.39 -1.16
C SER A 39 -27.98 -15.47 -2.15
N TYR A 40 -26.68 -15.75 -2.24
CA TYR A 40 -26.16 -16.99 -2.80
C TYR A 40 -26.10 -18.09 -1.74
N GLN A 41 -26.19 -19.35 -2.18
CA GLN A 41 -25.71 -20.46 -1.36
C GLN A 41 -24.19 -20.34 -1.21
N ARG A 42 -23.68 -20.66 -0.02
CA ARG A 42 -22.25 -20.69 0.27
C ARG A 42 -21.82 -22.11 0.61
N GLN A 43 -20.59 -22.43 0.25
CA GLN A 43 -19.95 -23.70 0.59
C GLN A 43 -18.59 -23.43 1.21
N GLU A 44 -18.22 -24.23 2.21
CA GLU A 44 -16.91 -24.13 2.82
C GLU A 44 -15.83 -24.76 1.92
N VAL A 45 -14.87 -23.95 1.48
CA VAL A 45 -13.69 -24.38 0.73
C VAL A 45 -12.46 -23.87 1.45
N ASN A 46 -11.61 -24.79 1.92
CA ASN A 46 -10.36 -24.46 2.64
C ASN A 46 -10.59 -23.55 3.87
N GLY A 47 -11.64 -23.78 4.64
CA GLY A 47 -11.95 -23.00 5.86
C GLY A 47 -12.57 -21.63 5.59
N ARG A 48 -13.04 -21.38 4.36
CA ARG A 48 -13.66 -20.14 3.94
C ARG A 48 -14.98 -20.38 3.22
N GLU A 49 -15.98 -19.57 3.54
CA GLU A 49 -17.27 -19.55 2.85
C GLU A 49 -17.12 -18.95 1.44
N VAL A 50 -17.40 -19.73 0.41
CA VAL A 50 -17.32 -19.33 -1.00
C VAL A 50 -18.71 -19.35 -1.62
N THR A 51 -19.05 -18.29 -2.36
CA THR A 51 -20.35 -18.19 -3.05
C THR A 51 -20.46 -19.15 -4.22
N VAL A 52 -21.56 -19.91 -4.30
CA VAL A 52 -21.82 -20.87 -5.38
C VAL A 52 -22.53 -20.18 -6.53
N ALA A 53 -21.85 -20.06 -7.68
CA ALA A 53 -22.40 -19.43 -8.86
C ALA A 53 -23.72 -20.11 -9.33
N GLY A 54 -24.69 -19.32 -9.75
CA GLY A 54 -25.99 -19.80 -10.24
C GLY A 54 -27.03 -20.13 -9.17
N THR A 55 -26.72 -19.94 -7.88
CA THR A 55 -27.63 -20.22 -6.76
C THR A 55 -28.30 -18.97 -6.16
N TYR A 56 -28.23 -17.83 -6.87
CA TYR A 56 -28.80 -16.58 -6.37
C TYR A 56 -30.33 -16.66 -6.25
N GLU A 57 -30.83 -16.36 -5.06
CA GLU A 57 -32.25 -16.19 -4.81
C GLU A 57 -32.53 -14.82 -4.18
N GLN A 58 -33.64 -14.22 -4.59
CA GLN A 58 -34.09 -12.94 -4.04
C GLN A 58 -34.89 -13.19 -2.76
N SER A 59 -34.64 -12.39 -1.74
CA SER A 59 -35.34 -12.42 -0.45
C SER A 59 -36.32 -11.25 -0.33
N GLU A 60 -37.37 -11.42 0.47
CA GLU A 60 -38.25 -10.31 0.82
C GLU A 60 -37.51 -9.32 1.73
N LYS A 61 -37.76 -8.02 1.53
CA LYS A 61 -37.12 -6.97 2.35
C LYS A 61 -37.62 -6.92 3.78
N THR A 62 -38.82 -7.43 4.00
CA THR A 62 -39.44 -7.51 5.31
C THR A 62 -40.06 -8.88 5.46
N TYR A 63 -39.67 -9.59 6.50
CA TYR A 63 -40.17 -10.92 6.78
C TYR A 63 -40.27 -11.12 8.30
N ILE A 64 -41.01 -12.15 8.72
CA ILE A 64 -41.08 -12.55 10.12
C ILE A 64 -40.00 -13.60 10.33
N ASP A 65 -39.07 -13.34 11.23
CA ASP A 65 -38.02 -14.30 11.59
C ASP A 65 -38.65 -15.51 12.29
N GLU A 66 -38.44 -16.71 11.74
CA GLU A 66 -39.10 -17.92 12.22
C GLU A 66 -38.63 -18.37 13.61
N GLU A 67 -37.42 -17.98 14.04
CA GLU A 67 -36.87 -18.35 15.35
C GLU A 67 -37.32 -17.41 16.46
N THR A 68 -37.36 -16.10 16.17
CA THR A 68 -37.65 -15.05 17.17
C THR A 68 -39.10 -14.57 17.13
N GLY A 69 -39.78 -14.73 15.99
CA GLY A 69 -41.13 -14.21 15.76
C GLY A 69 -41.20 -12.70 15.52
N ASP A 70 -40.05 -12.03 15.45
CA ASP A 70 -39.95 -10.58 15.25
C ASP A 70 -40.02 -10.22 13.76
N GLU A 71 -40.59 -9.06 13.45
CA GLU A 71 -40.56 -8.49 12.10
C GLU A 71 -39.17 -7.91 11.82
N VAL A 72 -38.48 -8.47 10.82
CA VAL A 72 -37.16 -8.03 10.38
C VAL A 72 -37.32 -7.17 9.14
N ASP A 73 -36.82 -5.93 9.18
CA ASP A 73 -36.68 -5.07 7.99
C ASP A 73 -35.19 -4.95 7.61
N LEU A 74 -34.85 -5.44 6.42
CA LEU A 74 -33.48 -5.39 5.91
C LEU A 74 -33.08 -3.98 5.45
N ARG A 75 -34.03 -3.05 5.31
CA ARG A 75 -33.75 -1.66 4.93
C ARG A 75 -32.99 -0.94 6.03
N GLN A 76 -31.83 -0.41 5.69
CA GLN A 76 -30.95 0.26 6.63
C GLN A 76 -31.37 1.73 6.79
N GLY A 77 -31.62 2.14 8.03
CA GLY A 77 -32.05 3.47 8.41
C GLY A 77 -30.90 4.37 8.85
N VAL A 78 -31.25 5.58 9.30
CA VAL A 78 -30.28 6.58 9.78
C VAL A 78 -29.49 6.05 10.99
N PHE A 79 -30.14 5.31 11.87
CA PHE A 79 -29.49 4.78 13.07
C PHE A 79 -28.45 3.70 12.71
N ASP A 80 -28.76 2.82 11.76
CA ASP A 80 -27.84 1.79 11.29
C ASP A 80 -26.61 2.41 10.64
N VAL A 81 -26.78 3.48 9.84
CA VAL A 81 -25.67 4.25 9.27
C VAL A 81 -24.78 4.86 10.36
N LEU A 82 -25.37 5.36 11.44
CA LEU A 82 -24.60 5.95 12.55
C LEU A 82 -23.91 4.89 13.41
N GLN A 83 -24.45 3.67 13.51
CA GLN A 83 -23.85 2.54 14.23
C GLN A 83 -22.81 1.78 13.42
N ALA A 84 -22.93 1.78 12.09
CA ALA A 84 -22.06 1.07 11.17
C ALA A 84 -20.56 1.35 11.38
N PRO A 85 -20.09 2.60 11.62
CA PRO A 85 -18.71 2.87 12.03
C PRO A 85 -18.22 2.03 13.21
N THR A 86 -19.00 1.95 14.28
CA THR A 86 -18.61 1.24 15.51
C THR A 86 -18.63 -0.27 15.30
N ARG A 87 -19.68 -0.80 14.68
CA ARG A 87 -19.78 -2.23 14.33
C ARG A 87 -18.67 -2.65 13.38
N GLY A 88 -18.37 -1.81 12.38
CA GLY A 88 -17.28 -2.05 11.45
C GLY A 88 -15.91 -2.12 12.14
N ILE A 89 -15.61 -1.22 13.08
CA ILE A 89 -14.37 -1.28 13.87
C ILE A 89 -14.33 -2.57 14.71
N GLN A 90 -15.45 -2.98 15.31
CA GLN A 90 -15.54 -4.21 16.11
C GLN A 90 -15.30 -5.46 15.25
N GLU A 91 -15.90 -5.53 14.06
CA GLU A 91 -15.69 -6.63 13.12
C GLU A 91 -14.29 -6.67 12.52
N ALA A 92 -13.63 -5.50 12.41
CA ALA A 92 -12.27 -5.40 11.89
C ALA A 92 -11.20 -5.35 13.00
N ILE A 93 -11.54 -5.69 14.26
CA ILE A 93 -10.69 -5.41 15.42
C ILE A 93 -9.31 -6.06 15.32
N GLU A 94 -9.22 -7.27 14.75
CA GLU A 94 -7.94 -7.97 14.56
C GLU A 94 -7.01 -7.17 13.62
N VAL A 95 -7.55 -6.66 12.51
CA VAL A 95 -6.80 -5.85 11.54
C VAL A 95 -6.42 -4.49 12.12
N VAL A 96 -7.35 -3.86 12.85
CA VAL A 96 -7.12 -2.56 13.52
C VAL A 96 -5.99 -2.72 14.55
N ALA A 97 -6.07 -3.72 15.41
CA ALA A 97 -5.04 -4.00 16.42
C ALA A 97 -3.68 -4.27 15.76
N PHE A 98 -3.65 -5.09 14.70
CA PHE A 98 -2.46 -5.38 13.92
C PHE A 98 -1.75 -4.11 13.42
N ILE A 99 -2.50 -3.21 12.75
CA ILE A 99 -1.94 -1.96 12.20
C ILE A 99 -1.35 -1.09 13.32
N LEU A 100 -2.04 -0.96 14.45
CA LEU A 100 -1.59 -0.12 15.56
C LEU A 100 -0.33 -0.69 16.24
N ILE A 101 -0.29 -2.00 16.50
CA ILE A 101 0.88 -2.65 17.12
C ILE A 101 2.09 -2.59 16.20
N VAL A 102 1.92 -2.88 14.91
CA VAL A 102 3.01 -2.80 13.93
C VAL A 102 3.50 -1.36 13.80
N GLY A 103 2.59 -0.38 13.68
CA GLY A 103 2.92 1.03 13.58
C GLY A 103 3.69 1.57 14.80
N GLY A 104 3.19 1.30 16.00
CA GLY A 104 3.86 1.68 17.25
C GLY A 104 5.24 1.06 17.39
N SER A 105 5.36 -0.24 17.12
CA SER A 105 6.64 -0.95 17.21
C SER A 105 7.65 -0.44 16.20
N PHE A 106 7.18 -0.17 14.98
CA PHE A 106 8.01 0.32 13.90
C PHE A 106 8.54 1.74 14.17
N GLN A 107 7.75 2.61 14.78
CA GLN A 107 8.20 3.94 15.20
C GLN A 107 9.36 3.86 16.21
N VAL A 108 9.30 2.95 17.19
CA VAL A 108 10.41 2.73 18.13
C VAL A 108 11.69 2.32 17.40
N ILE A 109 11.59 1.41 16.42
CA ILE A 109 12.72 0.98 15.59
C ILE A 109 13.27 2.15 14.77
N THR A 110 12.40 2.94 14.14
CA THR A 110 12.78 4.09 13.32
C THR A 110 13.48 5.17 14.15
N LYS A 111 13.00 5.43 15.38
CA LYS A 111 13.62 6.40 16.30
C LYS A 111 15.08 6.08 16.62
N THR A 112 15.49 4.82 16.58
CA THR A 112 16.89 4.43 16.81
C THR A 112 17.87 4.97 15.75
N GLY A 113 17.35 5.38 14.58
CA GLY A 113 18.16 5.78 13.42
C GLY A 113 19.00 4.65 12.84
N ALA A 114 18.75 3.39 13.21
CA ALA A 114 19.54 2.25 12.76
C ALA A 114 19.35 1.98 11.26
N ILE A 115 18.10 2.09 10.76
CA ILE A 115 17.79 1.89 9.33
C ILE A 115 18.46 2.96 8.48
N THR A 116 18.29 4.24 8.86
CA THR A 116 18.90 5.39 8.16
C THR A 116 20.43 5.33 8.17
N SER A 117 21.03 5.06 9.33
CA SER A 117 22.49 4.97 9.46
C SER A 117 23.07 3.73 8.76
N GLY A 118 22.38 2.60 8.80
CA GLY A 118 22.78 1.36 8.14
C GLY A 118 22.82 1.51 6.63
N MET A 119 21.76 2.06 6.04
CA MET A 119 21.69 2.37 4.62
C MET A 119 22.72 3.43 4.20
N GLY A 120 22.89 4.49 5.00
CA GLY A 120 23.95 5.49 4.78
C GLY A 120 25.35 4.87 4.75
N ARG A 121 25.63 3.89 5.63
CA ARG A 121 26.91 3.15 5.62
C ARG A 121 27.11 2.29 4.39
N VAL A 122 26.06 1.58 3.93
CA VAL A 122 26.13 0.79 2.69
C VAL A 122 26.52 1.72 1.54
N VAL A 123 25.81 2.82 1.40
CA VAL A 123 26.07 3.84 0.39
C VAL A 123 27.53 4.33 0.41
N ARG A 124 28.07 4.69 1.59
CA ARG A 124 29.48 5.12 1.72
C ARG A 124 30.47 4.04 1.27
N ARG A 125 30.23 2.77 1.61
CA ARG A 125 31.09 1.64 1.22
C ARG A 125 31.19 1.47 -0.30
N PHE A 126 30.18 1.95 -1.04
CA PHE A 126 30.12 1.86 -2.49
C PHE A 126 30.41 3.19 -3.21
N LYS A 127 30.84 4.26 -2.50
CA LYS A 127 31.21 5.57 -3.10
C LYS A 127 32.26 5.45 -4.22
N ASN A 128 33.17 4.48 -4.09
CA ASN A 128 34.25 4.24 -5.07
C ASN A 128 33.87 3.26 -6.20
N LYS A 129 32.62 2.77 -6.22
CA LYS A 129 32.11 1.87 -7.26
C LYS A 129 30.97 2.55 -8.02
N ASP A 130 31.36 3.50 -8.88
CA ASP A 130 30.53 4.44 -9.66
C ASP A 130 29.07 4.04 -9.91
N ILE A 131 28.80 2.92 -10.57
CA ILE A 131 27.44 2.55 -10.98
C ILE A 131 26.75 1.54 -10.04
N LEU A 132 27.51 0.85 -9.19
CA LEU A 132 26.98 -0.25 -8.37
C LEU A 132 26.18 0.22 -7.16
N ILE A 133 26.35 1.48 -6.76
CA ILE A 133 25.53 2.10 -5.70
C ILE A 133 24.04 2.08 -6.03
N ILE A 134 23.67 2.32 -7.30
CA ILE A 134 22.28 2.36 -7.78
C ILE A 134 21.56 1.03 -7.54
N PRO A 135 22.01 -0.11 -8.12
CA PRO A 135 21.32 -1.39 -7.94
C PRO A 135 21.28 -1.82 -6.47
N ILE A 136 22.37 -1.62 -5.72
CA ILE A 136 22.43 -2.03 -4.31
C ILE A 136 21.43 -1.23 -3.46
N ALA A 137 21.41 0.09 -3.63
CA ALA A 137 20.47 0.96 -2.92
C ALA A 137 19.03 0.63 -3.29
N MET A 138 18.74 0.46 -4.58
CA MET A 138 17.38 0.13 -5.04
C MET A 138 16.90 -1.22 -4.53
N VAL A 139 17.76 -2.25 -4.46
CA VAL A 139 17.38 -3.53 -3.84
C VAL A 139 17.03 -3.33 -2.36
N LEU A 140 17.82 -2.54 -1.62
CA LEU A 140 17.53 -2.27 -0.20
C LEU A 140 16.22 -1.50 0.00
N PHE A 141 15.96 -0.48 -0.82
CA PHE A 141 14.69 0.23 -0.79
C PHE A 141 13.52 -0.66 -1.21
N ALA A 142 13.71 -1.51 -2.22
CA ALA A 142 12.68 -2.46 -2.66
C ALA A 142 12.37 -3.51 -1.59
N LEU A 143 13.38 -3.97 -0.83
CA LEU A 143 13.16 -4.80 0.35
C LEU A 143 12.32 -4.08 1.40
N GLY A 144 12.60 -2.81 1.69
CA GLY A 144 11.78 -2.02 2.61
C GLY A 144 10.34 -1.85 2.13
N GLY A 145 10.17 -1.52 0.84
CA GLY A 145 8.85 -1.34 0.22
C GLY A 145 8.02 -2.62 0.19
N THR A 146 8.63 -3.77 -0.07
CA THR A 146 7.89 -5.05 -0.19
C THR A 146 7.54 -5.68 1.15
N SER A 147 8.32 -5.40 2.19
CA SER A 147 8.20 -6.06 3.50
C SER A 147 7.33 -5.28 4.47
N PHE A 148 7.71 -4.04 4.79
CA PHE A 148 6.98 -3.20 5.76
C PHE A 148 6.32 -1.98 5.11
N GLY A 149 6.36 -1.88 3.78
CA GLY A 149 5.67 -0.81 3.07
C GLY A 149 6.39 0.53 3.10
N MET A 150 7.72 0.55 3.22
CA MET A 150 8.56 1.74 3.31
C MET A 150 8.11 2.86 2.36
N ALA A 151 7.66 3.99 2.91
CA ALA A 151 7.23 5.16 2.15
C ALA A 151 7.73 6.44 2.81
N GLU A 152 7.16 6.84 3.95
CA GLU A 152 7.53 8.05 4.69
C GLU A 152 8.99 8.01 5.17
N GLU A 153 9.49 6.81 5.49
CA GLU A 153 10.87 6.58 5.92
C GLU A 153 11.87 6.85 4.80
N THR A 154 11.42 6.93 3.54
CA THR A 154 12.30 7.27 2.42
C THR A 154 12.71 8.75 2.42
N LEU A 155 11.97 9.63 3.13
CA LEU A 155 12.18 11.08 3.08
C LEU A 155 13.60 11.54 3.46
N PRO A 156 14.18 11.09 4.59
CA PRO A 156 15.56 11.44 4.94
C PRO A 156 16.58 10.97 3.90
N PHE A 157 16.28 9.89 3.17
CA PHE A 157 17.20 9.34 2.18
C PHE A 157 17.31 10.20 0.94
N PHE A 158 16.28 10.95 0.55
CA PHE A 158 16.43 11.90 -0.57
C PHE A 158 17.52 12.93 -0.25
N ALA A 159 17.53 13.49 0.96
CA ALA A 159 18.54 14.46 1.39
C ALA A 159 19.96 13.85 1.46
N ILE A 160 20.07 12.57 1.82
CA ILE A 160 21.36 11.85 1.85
C ILE A 160 21.85 11.51 0.44
N PHE A 161 20.96 11.00 -0.43
CA PHE A 161 21.33 10.51 -1.75
C PHE A 161 21.61 11.64 -2.74
N MET A 162 20.96 12.80 -2.59
CA MET A 162 21.17 13.97 -3.44
C MET A 162 22.66 14.37 -3.57
N PRO A 163 23.37 14.78 -2.50
CA PRO A 163 24.77 15.18 -2.60
C PRO A 163 25.68 14.04 -3.08
N ILE A 164 25.37 12.79 -2.71
CA ILE A 164 26.17 11.62 -3.07
C ILE A 164 26.10 11.35 -4.57
N MET A 165 24.89 11.33 -5.15
CA MET A 165 24.71 11.12 -6.59
C MET A 165 25.33 12.25 -7.40
N MET A 166 25.17 13.50 -6.94
CA MET A 166 25.78 14.66 -7.60
C MET A 166 27.32 14.61 -7.55
N ALA A 167 27.91 14.23 -6.41
CA ALA A 167 29.36 14.06 -6.28
C ALA A 167 29.93 12.96 -7.19
N MET A 168 29.12 11.95 -7.52
CA MET A 168 29.49 10.86 -8.43
C MET A 168 29.28 11.18 -9.93
N GLY A 169 28.83 12.40 -10.23
CA GLY A 169 28.58 12.88 -11.59
C GLY A 169 27.20 12.52 -12.14
N PHE A 170 26.26 12.09 -11.30
CA PHE A 170 24.84 11.94 -11.65
C PHE A 170 24.06 13.22 -11.33
N ASP A 171 22.76 13.20 -11.60
CA ASP A 171 21.85 14.33 -11.44
C ASP A 171 20.86 14.13 -10.27
N SER A 172 20.10 15.18 -9.95
CA SER A 172 19.07 15.12 -8.89
C SER A 172 17.97 14.10 -9.21
N MET A 173 17.62 13.94 -10.49
CA MET A 173 16.65 12.94 -10.93
C MET A 173 17.10 11.51 -10.63
N THR A 174 18.39 11.19 -10.83
CA THR A 174 18.95 9.88 -10.46
C THR A 174 18.83 9.64 -8.96
N ALA A 175 19.16 10.62 -8.12
CA ALA A 175 19.00 10.51 -6.66
C ALA A 175 17.55 10.23 -6.27
N PHE A 176 16.61 11.00 -6.84
CA PHE A 176 15.19 10.80 -6.63
C PHE A 176 14.74 9.39 -7.05
N MET A 177 15.12 8.94 -8.24
CA MET A 177 14.74 7.61 -8.75
C MET A 177 15.28 6.47 -7.90
N VAL A 178 16.53 6.53 -7.45
CA VAL A 178 17.13 5.47 -6.63
C VAL A 178 16.31 5.22 -5.37
N VAL A 179 15.87 6.30 -4.70
CA VAL A 179 15.11 6.24 -3.46
C VAL A 179 13.63 5.94 -3.74
N PHE A 180 12.97 6.79 -4.52
CA PHE A 180 11.52 6.72 -4.75
C PHE A 180 11.12 5.48 -5.54
N VAL A 181 11.76 5.23 -6.69
CA VAL A 181 11.42 4.09 -7.55
C VAL A 181 11.84 2.81 -6.87
N GLY A 182 13.01 2.76 -6.22
CA GLY A 182 13.44 1.60 -5.44
C GLY A 182 12.38 1.18 -4.42
N ALA A 183 11.94 2.10 -3.56
CA ALA A 183 10.95 1.81 -2.53
C ALA A 183 9.58 1.49 -3.14
N ARG A 184 9.12 2.27 -4.12
CA ARG A 184 7.81 2.04 -4.73
C ARG A 184 7.74 0.75 -5.53
N THR A 185 8.79 0.34 -6.22
CA THR A 185 8.80 -0.95 -6.91
C THR A 185 8.64 -2.11 -5.93
N GLY A 186 9.29 -2.03 -4.75
CA GLY A 186 9.03 -2.97 -3.65
C GLY A 186 7.57 -2.95 -3.21
N TYR A 187 7.02 -1.76 -3.01
CA TYR A 187 5.62 -1.59 -2.60
C TYR A 187 4.63 -2.11 -3.66
N ILE A 188 4.93 -2.00 -4.96
CA ILE A 188 4.08 -2.55 -6.04
C ILE A 188 4.04 -4.08 -5.97
N ALA A 189 5.17 -4.72 -5.68
CA ALA A 189 5.23 -6.17 -5.52
C ALA A 189 4.57 -6.66 -4.22
N SER A 190 4.73 -5.90 -3.13
CA SER A 190 4.11 -6.13 -1.80
C SER A 190 4.04 -7.60 -1.40
N THR A 191 5.18 -8.17 -1.01
CA THR A 191 5.28 -9.58 -0.62
C THR A 191 4.56 -9.84 0.69
N ILE A 192 4.96 -9.15 1.77
CA ILE A 192 4.40 -9.31 3.12
C ILE A 192 3.99 -7.97 3.73
N ASN A 193 3.80 -6.95 2.88
CA ASN A 193 3.49 -5.59 3.29
C ASN A 193 2.18 -5.52 4.11
N PRO A 194 2.25 -5.14 5.39
CA PRO A 194 1.09 -5.07 6.27
C PRO A 194 0.08 -4.03 5.82
N PHE A 195 0.50 -2.97 5.13
CA PHE A 195 -0.34 -1.84 4.76
C PHE A 195 -0.98 -1.97 3.36
N ASN A 196 -0.72 -3.08 2.68
CA ASN A 196 -1.21 -3.32 1.32
C ASN A 196 -1.79 -4.74 1.21
N VAL A 197 -0.93 -5.74 1.02
CA VAL A 197 -1.35 -7.12 0.79
C VAL A 197 -2.06 -7.74 2.00
N LEU A 198 -1.52 -7.60 3.21
CA LEU A 198 -2.07 -8.31 4.38
C LEU A 198 -3.41 -7.71 4.84
N ILE A 199 -3.60 -6.39 4.70
CA ILE A 199 -4.92 -5.78 4.98
C ILE A 199 -5.96 -6.28 3.99
N ALA A 200 -5.66 -6.30 2.69
CA ALA A 200 -6.59 -6.76 1.67
C ALA A 200 -6.90 -8.26 1.83
N GLN A 201 -5.90 -9.10 2.13
CA GLN A 201 -6.12 -10.50 2.47
C GLN A 201 -6.96 -10.66 3.73
N GLY A 202 -6.72 -9.86 4.77
CA GLY A 202 -7.49 -9.87 6.01
C GLY A 202 -8.98 -9.53 5.78
N ILE A 203 -9.27 -8.54 4.93
CA ILE A 203 -10.66 -8.19 4.57
C ILE A 203 -11.36 -9.35 3.85
N LEU A 204 -10.62 -10.09 3.02
CA LEU A 204 -11.13 -11.24 2.26
C LEU A 204 -11.08 -12.58 3.03
N GLY A 205 -10.60 -12.57 4.27
CA GLY A 205 -10.39 -13.79 5.05
C GLY A 205 -9.34 -14.75 4.46
N ILE A 206 -8.43 -14.25 3.62
CA ILE A 206 -7.35 -15.06 3.03
C ILE A 206 -6.22 -15.17 4.07
N GLN A 207 -5.88 -16.40 4.45
CA GLN A 207 -4.84 -16.68 5.44
C GLN A 207 -3.56 -17.22 4.79
N GLY A 208 -2.41 -16.99 5.44
CA GLY A 208 -1.12 -17.59 5.08
C GLY A 208 -0.45 -17.06 3.81
N ASN A 209 -1.04 -16.09 3.11
CA ASN A 209 -0.51 -15.49 1.87
C ASN A 209 -0.11 -16.58 0.82
N PRO A 210 -1.09 -17.34 0.30
CA PRO A 210 -0.86 -18.54 -0.52
C PRO A 210 -0.05 -18.27 -1.79
N GLN A 211 -0.10 -17.05 -2.31
CA GLN A 211 0.65 -16.64 -3.50
C GLN A 211 1.95 -15.90 -3.18
N LEU A 212 2.50 -16.03 -1.95
CA LEU A 212 3.76 -15.40 -1.57
C LEU A 212 4.91 -15.75 -2.53
N TRP A 213 4.99 -16.99 -3.00
CA TRP A 213 5.99 -17.42 -3.99
C TRP A 213 5.89 -16.60 -5.29
N LEU A 214 4.67 -16.32 -5.77
CA LEU A 214 4.44 -15.52 -6.97
C LEU A 214 4.80 -14.05 -6.71
N ARG A 215 4.49 -13.54 -5.51
CA ARG A 215 4.89 -12.19 -5.06
C ARG A 215 6.42 -12.04 -5.02
N MET A 216 7.15 -13.08 -4.61
CA MET A 216 8.61 -13.08 -4.63
C MET A 216 9.16 -13.02 -6.06
N ILE A 217 8.55 -13.74 -7.01
CA ILE A 217 8.91 -13.67 -8.43
C ILE A 217 8.62 -12.27 -8.98
N ALA A 218 7.42 -11.73 -8.73
CA ALA A 218 7.05 -10.39 -9.15
C ALA A 218 7.99 -9.32 -8.59
N TRP A 219 8.37 -9.44 -7.32
CA TRP A 219 9.33 -8.56 -6.66
C TRP A 219 10.70 -8.57 -7.37
N VAL A 220 11.24 -9.76 -7.68
CA VAL A 220 12.51 -9.88 -8.42
C VAL A 220 12.41 -9.25 -9.81
N VAL A 221 11.35 -9.57 -10.56
CA VAL A 221 11.14 -9.06 -11.94
C VAL A 221 11.01 -7.54 -11.95
N LEU A 222 10.10 -7.00 -11.13
CA LEU A 222 9.85 -5.57 -11.04
C LEU A 222 11.10 -4.81 -10.58
N THR A 223 11.80 -5.32 -9.57
CA THR A 223 13.05 -4.72 -9.07
C THR A 223 14.13 -4.72 -10.13
N ALA A 224 14.30 -5.82 -10.88
CA ALA A 224 15.27 -5.89 -11.97
C ALA A 224 14.96 -4.89 -13.11
N VAL A 225 13.68 -4.75 -13.47
CA VAL A 225 13.23 -3.77 -14.48
C VAL A 225 13.47 -2.35 -14.01
N ALA A 226 13.12 -2.02 -12.76
CA ALA A 226 13.36 -0.72 -12.15
C ALA A 226 14.85 -0.37 -12.12
N ILE A 227 15.69 -1.28 -11.63
CA ILE A 227 17.14 -1.11 -11.59
C ILE A 227 17.70 -0.87 -12.99
N THR A 228 17.30 -1.69 -13.96
CA THR A 228 17.77 -1.56 -15.34
C THR A 228 17.40 -0.19 -15.90
N TRP A 229 16.17 0.25 -15.71
CA TRP A 229 15.70 1.56 -16.18
C TRP A 229 16.49 2.72 -15.55
N VAL A 230 16.68 2.71 -14.23
CA VAL A 230 17.41 3.77 -13.51
C VAL A 230 18.91 3.76 -13.86
N VAL A 231 19.54 2.58 -13.98
CA VAL A 231 20.94 2.47 -14.40
C VAL A 231 21.14 3.00 -15.83
N LEU A 232 20.23 2.69 -16.76
CA LEU A 232 20.30 3.19 -18.14
C LEU A 232 20.13 4.71 -18.19
N TYR A 233 19.23 5.28 -17.37
CA TYR A 233 19.10 6.72 -17.21
C TYR A 233 20.39 7.34 -16.67
N ALA A 234 20.87 6.84 -15.53
CA ALA A 234 22.05 7.36 -14.85
C ALA A 234 23.31 7.32 -15.73
N ARG A 235 23.50 6.24 -16.51
CA ARG A 235 24.60 6.13 -17.49
C ARG A 235 24.50 7.19 -18.58
N ARG A 236 23.30 7.48 -19.07
CA ARG A 236 23.07 8.49 -20.10
C ARG A 236 23.43 9.88 -19.59
N VAL A 237 22.95 10.22 -18.38
CA VAL A 237 23.24 11.50 -17.73
C VAL A 237 24.73 11.64 -17.43
N LYS A 238 25.38 10.60 -16.91
CA LYS A 238 26.82 10.64 -16.60
C LYS A 238 27.67 10.82 -17.87
N LYS A 239 27.26 10.24 -19.00
CA LYS A 239 27.94 10.42 -20.29
C LYS A 239 27.66 11.80 -20.90
N ASN A 240 26.44 12.30 -20.78
CA ASN A 240 26.02 13.61 -21.28
C ASN A 240 25.09 14.30 -20.26
N PRO A 241 25.62 15.16 -19.38
CA PRO A 241 24.82 15.83 -18.35
C PRO A 241 23.66 16.66 -18.90
N GLU A 242 23.83 17.30 -20.07
CA GLU A 242 22.79 18.10 -20.74
C GLU A 242 21.59 17.27 -21.21
N SER A 243 21.73 15.95 -21.28
CA SER A 243 20.60 15.06 -21.59
C SER A 243 19.59 14.94 -20.44
N SER A 244 19.95 15.40 -19.23
CA SER A 244 19.04 15.42 -18.10
C SER A 244 18.04 16.57 -18.21
N ILE A 245 16.77 16.28 -17.94
CA ILE A 245 15.72 17.28 -17.82
C ILE A 245 15.90 18.22 -16.61
N THR A 246 16.74 17.84 -15.64
CA THR A 246 17.07 18.65 -14.46
C THR A 246 18.41 19.38 -14.61
N PHE A 247 19.06 19.32 -15.78
CA PHE A 247 20.42 19.86 -15.97
C PHE A 247 20.57 21.32 -15.52
N GLU A 248 19.69 22.21 -15.98
CA GLU A 248 19.74 23.63 -15.63
C GLU A 248 19.52 23.87 -14.14
N ASP A 249 18.50 23.22 -13.55
CA ASP A 249 18.22 23.31 -12.12
C ASP A 249 19.40 22.76 -11.28
N ASP A 250 20.08 21.74 -11.79
CA ASP A 250 21.14 21.04 -11.09
C ASP A 250 22.45 21.83 -11.02
N ILE A 251 22.67 22.81 -11.91
CA ILE A 251 23.79 23.75 -11.78
C ILE A 251 23.71 24.50 -10.45
N ALA A 252 22.54 25.03 -10.11
CA ALA A 252 22.30 25.72 -8.84
C ALA A 252 22.32 24.74 -7.65
N LYS A 253 21.69 23.57 -7.80
CA LYS A 253 21.67 22.55 -6.73
C LYS A 253 23.05 22.01 -6.39
N LYS A 254 23.99 21.94 -7.35
CA LYS A 254 25.37 21.50 -7.05
C LYS A 254 26.07 22.40 -6.05
N VAL A 255 25.76 23.70 -6.06
CA VAL A 255 26.31 24.67 -5.11
C VAL A 255 25.60 24.56 -3.77
N GLU A 256 24.27 24.46 -3.78
CA GLU A 256 23.45 24.35 -2.57
C GLU A 256 23.66 23.04 -1.79
N PHE A 257 23.72 21.93 -2.51
CA PHE A 257 23.98 20.59 -1.99
C PHE A 257 25.45 20.20 -2.14
N ALA A 258 26.35 21.17 -2.36
CA ALA A 258 27.78 20.94 -2.24
C ALA A 258 28.03 20.37 -0.85
N ALA A 259 28.49 19.11 -0.79
CA ALA A 259 28.56 18.38 0.46
C ALA A 259 29.45 19.13 1.47
N ASP A 260 28.88 19.45 2.64
CA ASP A 260 29.69 19.50 3.85
C ASP A 260 30.05 18.03 4.16
N GLU A 261 31.31 17.65 3.92
CA GLU A 261 31.75 16.25 4.08
C GLU A 261 31.43 15.69 5.48
N SER A 262 31.29 16.59 6.48
CA SER A 262 30.95 16.29 7.87
C SER A 262 29.48 15.86 8.10
N ALA A 263 28.52 16.30 7.28
CA ALA A 263 27.11 15.89 7.41
C ALA A 263 26.90 14.40 7.07
N LEU A 264 27.86 13.84 6.33
CA LEU A 264 27.95 12.42 5.98
C LEU A 264 28.86 11.66 6.94
N ASP A 265 29.19 12.16 8.13
CA ASP A 265 30.06 11.47 9.11
C ASP A 265 29.33 10.93 10.34
N ALA A 266 28.00 10.85 10.32
CA ALA A 266 27.27 10.15 11.38
C ALA A 266 27.83 8.72 11.56
N GLU A 267 28.31 8.42 12.77
CA GLU A 267 28.93 7.13 13.11
C GLU A 267 27.88 6.01 13.17
N PHE A 268 28.16 4.90 12.49
CA PHE A 268 27.33 3.69 12.60
C PHE A 268 27.70 2.92 13.87
N THR A 269 27.01 3.25 14.96
CA THR A 269 27.35 2.79 16.31
C THR A 269 27.11 1.29 16.50
N GLY A 270 27.76 0.70 17.52
CA GLY A 270 27.53 -0.70 17.90
C GLY A 270 26.07 -0.99 18.26
N ARG A 271 25.38 -0.02 18.87
CA ARG A 271 23.94 -0.12 19.20
C ARG A 271 23.08 -0.21 17.94
N GLN A 272 23.33 0.65 16.96
CA GLN A 272 22.61 0.62 15.67
C GLN A 272 22.81 -0.69 14.91
N LYS A 273 24.00 -1.31 15.01
CA LYS A 273 24.23 -2.67 14.47
C LYS A 273 23.37 -3.72 15.15
N GLY A 274 23.25 -3.66 16.48
CA GLY A 274 22.40 -4.57 17.25
C GLY A 274 20.92 -4.43 16.88
N VAL A 275 20.42 -3.18 16.75
CA VAL A 275 19.05 -2.91 16.31
C VAL A 275 18.80 -3.48 14.90
N LEU A 276 19.72 -3.26 13.97
CA LEU A 276 19.60 -3.78 12.61
C LEU A 276 19.61 -5.32 12.59
N ALA A 277 20.40 -5.97 13.45
CA ALA A 277 20.42 -7.42 13.58
C ALA A 277 19.07 -7.95 14.10
N VAL A 278 18.47 -7.30 15.11
CA VAL A 278 17.13 -7.63 15.60
C VAL A 278 16.09 -7.48 14.50
N PHE A 279 16.14 -6.36 13.77
CA PHE A 279 15.21 -6.11 12.66
C PHE A 279 15.30 -7.18 11.57
N ILE A 280 16.51 -7.52 11.11
CA ILE A 280 16.72 -8.57 10.10
C ILE A 280 16.26 -9.94 10.61
N ALA A 281 16.60 -10.28 11.85
CA ALA A 281 16.20 -11.56 12.45
C ALA A 281 14.67 -11.68 12.55
N GLY A 282 13.99 -10.60 12.99
CA GLY A 282 12.53 -10.59 13.05
C GLY A 282 11.85 -10.63 11.69
N MET A 283 12.40 -9.97 10.67
CA MET A 283 11.92 -10.11 9.29
C MET A 283 12.05 -11.55 8.77
N CYS A 284 13.20 -12.20 9.01
CA CYS A 284 13.38 -13.61 8.66
C CYS A 284 12.40 -14.53 9.41
N LEU A 285 12.16 -14.25 10.69
CA LEU A 285 11.21 -14.99 11.52
C LEU A 285 9.77 -14.85 11.01
N ILE A 286 9.35 -13.64 10.61
CA ILE A 286 8.03 -13.40 10.02
C ILE A 286 7.87 -14.19 8.72
N ILE A 287 8.87 -14.16 7.83
CA ILE A 287 8.82 -14.92 6.56
C ILE A 287 8.72 -16.42 6.86
N TRP A 288 9.53 -16.94 7.77
CA TRP A 288 9.48 -18.34 8.17
C TRP A 288 8.14 -18.72 8.80
N GLY A 289 7.59 -17.86 9.67
CA GLY A 289 6.30 -18.07 10.33
C GLY A 289 5.14 -18.09 9.34
N LEU A 290 5.08 -17.14 8.41
CA LEU A 290 4.08 -17.10 7.34
C LEU A 290 4.12 -18.37 6.49
N VAL A 291 5.32 -18.78 6.05
CA VAL A 291 5.49 -19.89 5.11
C VAL A 291 5.29 -21.26 5.76
N THR A 292 5.77 -21.45 6.99
CA THR A 292 5.85 -22.79 7.60
C THR A 292 4.87 -23.02 8.75
N GLN A 293 4.49 -21.96 9.46
CA GLN A 293 3.64 -22.06 10.65
C GLN A 293 2.22 -21.54 10.42
N GLY A 294 1.92 -21.01 9.22
CA GLY A 294 0.62 -20.39 8.93
C GLY A 294 0.35 -19.12 9.72
N TRP A 295 1.40 -18.46 10.22
CA TRP A 295 1.25 -17.25 11.05
C TRP A 295 0.55 -16.13 10.31
N TYR A 296 -0.25 -15.38 11.05
CA TYR A 296 -0.95 -14.23 10.49
C TYR A 296 -0.90 -13.05 11.47
N MET A 297 -1.99 -12.29 11.61
CA MET A 297 -1.97 -10.98 12.25
C MET A 297 -1.46 -11.01 13.69
N ASN A 298 -1.90 -11.97 14.51
CA ASN A 298 -1.49 -12.03 15.92
C ASN A 298 0.00 -12.33 16.09
N GLU A 299 0.51 -13.37 15.42
CA GLU A 299 1.91 -13.78 15.55
C GLU A 299 2.86 -12.76 14.92
N ILE A 300 2.48 -12.20 13.76
CA ILE A 300 3.27 -11.15 13.10
C ILE A 300 3.31 -9.90 13.97
N SER A 301 2.20 -9.49 14.58
CA SER A 301 2.16 -8.39 15.55
C SER A 301 3.08 -8.63 16.73
N ALA A 302 3.09 -9.86 17.27
CA ALA A 302 3.93 -10.22 18.40
C ALA A 302 5.42 -10.09 18.05
N VAL A 303 5.83 -10.53 16.85
CA VAL A 303 7.22 -10.36 16.39
C VAL A 303 7.57 -8.89 16.21
N PHE A 304 6.67 -8.08 15.64
CA PHE A 304 6.87 -6.63 15.52
C PHE A 304 7.03 -5.97 16.89
N LEU A 305 6.16 -6.29 17.84
CA LEU A 305 6.24 -5.78 19.20
C LEU A 305 7.56 -6.16 19.87
N ALA A 306 7.98 -7.42 19.76
CA ALA A 306 9.26 -7.88 20.28
C ALA A 306 10.44 -7.12 19.63
N MET A 307 10.42 -6.94 18.30
CA MET A 307 11.44 -6.15 17.61
C MET A 307 11.50 -4.71 18.12
N GLY A 308 10.35 -4.03 18.27
CA GLY A 308 10.28 -2.65 18.77
C GLY A 308 10.86 -2.51 20.17
N LEU A 309 10.44 -3.38 21.09
CA LEU A 309 10.92 -3.40 22.47
C LEU A 309 12.43 -3.68 22.53
N LEU A 310 12.90 -4.72 21.84
CA LEU A 310 14.32 -5.07 21.80
C LEU A 310 15.17 -3.97 21.15
N ALA A 311 14.68 -3.34 20.09
CA ALA A 311 15.36 -2.23 19.44
C ALA A 311 15.53 -1.03 20.38
N GLY A 312 14.47 -0.66 21.11
CA GLY A 312 14.53 0.40 22.12
C GLY A 312 15.53 0.10 23.24
N VAL A 313 15.53 -1.12 23.76
CA VAL A 313 16.47 -1.56 24.80
C VAL A 313 17.92 -1.53 24.30
N ILE A 314 18.19 -2.05 23.10
CA ILE A 314 19.55 -2.05 22.50
C ILE A 314 20.02 -0.63 22.19
N ALA A 315 19.12 0.26 21.76
CA ALA A 315 19.42 1.67 21.55
C ALA A 315 19.76 2.40 22.87
N GLY A 316 19.38 1.82 24.01
CA GLY A 316 19.58 2.40 25.34
C GLY A 316 18.54 3.46 25.68
N PHE A 317 17.33 3.34 25.13
CA PHE A 317 16.20 4.19 25.49
C PHE A 317 15.65 3.78 26.87
N SER A 318 15.16 4.77 27.63
CA SER A 318 14.40 4.49 28.85
C SER A 318 13.02 3.93 28.50
N GLN A 319 12.36 3.30 29.48
CA GLN A 319 10.98 2.83 29.31
C GLN A 319 10.03 3.96 28.84
N ASP A 320 10.26 5.18 29.33
CA ASP A 320 9.41 6.33 28.99
C ASP A 320 9.57 6.72 27.52
N VAL A 321 10.80 6.71 27.01
CA VAL A 321 11.07 7.00 25.59
C VAL A 321 10.47 5.91 24.71
N ILE A 322 10.61 4.64 25.09
CA ILE A 322 10.01 3.51 24.34
C ILE A 322 8.49 3.67 24.29
N ALA A 323 7.85 3.92 25.43
CA ALA A 323 6.39 4.09 25.52
C ALA A 323 5.90 5.31 24.73
N GLN A 324 6.59 6.46 24.83
CA GLN A 324 6.22 7.68 24.10
C GLN A 324 6.33 7.49 22.60
N GLU A 325 7.42 6.89 22.11
CA GLU A 325 7.61 6.64 20.68
C GLU A 325 6.66 5.56 20.16
N PHE A 326 6.32 4.56 20.97
CA PHE A 326 5.31 3.58 20.62
C PHE A 326 3.92 4.23 20.46
N VAL A 327 3.52 5.11 21.37
CA VAL A 327 2.27 5.87 21.26
C VAL A 327 2.29 6.84 20.08
N ALA A 328 3.43 7.50 19.82
CA ALA A 328 3.59 8.34 18.64
C ALA A 328 3.38 7.53 17.35
N GLY A 329 3.95 6.33 17.26
CA GLY A 329 3.73 5.43 16.13
C GLY A 329 2.27 4.99 16.00
N ILE A 330 1.60 4.66 17.11
CA ILE A 330 0.15 4.39 17.08
C ILE A 330 -0.62 5.58 16.50
N ALA A 331 -0.28 6.81 16.90
CA ALA A 331 -0.95 8.01 16.42
C ALA A 331 -0.76 8.21 14.90
N ASP A 332 0.45 7.98 14.39
CA ASP A 332 0.75 8.08 12.96
C ASP A 332 -0.04 7.06 12.12
N PHE A 333 -0.24 5.85 12.66
CA PHE A 333 -0.96 4.77 11.98
C PHE A 333 -2.47 4.71 12.30
N ALA A 334 -2.96 5.52 13.25
CA ALA A 334 -4.36 5.56 13.65
C ALA A 334 -5.29 5.87 12.47
N PHE A 335 -4.86 6.74 11.56
CA PHE A 335 -5.64 7.07 10.37
C PHE A 335 -5.97 5.80 9.57
N SER A 336 -4.95 5.02 9.21
CA SER A 336 -5.08 3.79 8.43
C SER A 336 -5.90 2.73 9.17
N ALA A 337 -5.69 2.56 10.47
CA ALA A 337 -6.44 1.58 11.27
C ALA A 337 -7.94 1.91 11.33
N ILE A 338 -8.29 3.17 11.60
CA ILE A 338 -9.68 3.62 11.66
C ILE A 338 -10.35 3.54 10.28
N VAL A 339 -9.63 3.87 9.20
CA VAL A 339 -10.16 3.73 7.84
C VAL A 339 -10.62 2.29 7.56
N VAL A 340 -9.85 1.28 7.98
CA VAL A 340 -10.22 -0.14 7.81
C VAL A 340 -11.52 -0.46 8.55
N GLY A 341 -11.62 -0.08 9.83
CA GLY A 341 -12.83 -0.31 10.62
C GLY A 341 -14.06 0.43 10.07
N LEU A 342 -13.89 1.68 9.64
CA LEU A 342 -14.99 2.42 9.01
C LEU A 342 -15.45 1.77 7.71
N ALA A 343 -14.53 1.32 6.84
CA ALA A 343 -14.96 0.69 5.61
C ALA A 343 -15.65 -0.65 5.84
N ARG A 344 -15.27 -1.40 6.89
CA ARG A 344 -16.03 -2.57 7.34
C ARG A 344 -17.48 -2.20 7.71
N GLY A 345 -17.73 -0.98 8.17
CA GLY A 345 -19.11 -0.49 8.37
C GLY A 345 -19.94 -0.38 7.08
N ILE A 346 -19.33 -0.14 5.92
CA ILE A 346 -20.04 -0.21 4.63
C ILE A 346 -20.54 -1.64 4.39
N LEU A 347 -19.68 -2.62 4.67
CA LEU A 347 -20.02 -4.03 4.57
C LEU A 347 -21.12 -4.43 5.54
N VAL A 348 -21.09 -3.92 6.77
CA VAL A 348 -22.16 -4.15 7.76
C VAL A 348 -23.51 -3.72 7.18
N ILE A 349 -23.62 -2.48 6.68
CA ILE A 349 -24.85 -1.96 6.07
C ILE A 349 -25.28 -2.82 4.87
N ALA A 350 -24.35 -3.16 3.99
CA ALA A 350 -24.64 -3.91 2.77
C ALA A 350 -25.06 -5.37 3.07
N SER A 351 -24.43 -5.98 4.08
CA SER A 351 -24.68 -7.35 4.53
C SER A 351 -26.02 -7.45 5.25
N ASP A 352 -26.28 -6.55 6.19
CA ASP A 352 -27.56 -6.47 6.92
C ASP A 352 -28.72 -6.14 5.95
N GLY A 353 -28.44 -5.38 4.88
CA GLY A 353 -29.39 -5.16 3.79
C GLY A 353 -29.58 -6.33 2.82
N MET A 354 -28.74 -7.37 2.92
CA MET A 354 -28.63 -8.48 1.98
C MET A 354 -28.53 -8.02 0.51
N ILE A 355 -27.85 -6.91 0.24
CA ILE A 355 -27.74 -6.36 -1.12
C ILE A 355 -26.41 -6.72 -1.81
N ILE A 356 -25.44 -7.25 -1.05
CA ILE A 356 -24.11 -7.63 -1.59
C ILE A 356 -24.29 -8.64 -2.71
N ASP A 357 -25.00 -9.73 -2.45
CA ASP A 357 -25.15 -10.84 -3.39
C ASP A 357 -25.96 -10.42 -4.63
N THR A 358 -26.91 -9.50 -4.49
CA THR A 358 -27.65 -8.91 -5.62
C THR A 358 -26.76 -8.05 -6.51
N ILE A 359 -25.92 -7.20 -5.92
CA ILE A 359 -24.94 -6.38 -6.66
C ILE A 359 -23.96 -7.31 -7.39
N LEU A 360 -23.44 -8.31 -6.68
CA LEU A 360 -22.54 -9.30 -7.24
C LEU A 360 -23.17 -10.07 -8.39
N ASN A 361 -24.43 -10.51 -8.27
CA ASN A 361 -25.16 -11.19 -9.33
C ASN A 361 -25.31 -10.32 -10.58
N ALA A 362 -25.65 -9.04 -10.40
CA ALA A 362 -25.77 -8.09 -11.51
C ALA A 362 -24.42 -7.88 -12.22
N LEU A 363 -23.34 -7.71 -11.45
CA LEU A 363 -21.98 -7.56 -11.99
C LEU A 363 -21.50 -8.83 -12.68
N ALA A 364 -21.66 -10.00 -12.05
CA ALA A 364 -21.26 -11.29 -12.61
C ALA A 364 -22.04 -11.63 -13.89
N THR A 365 -23.33 -11.31 -13.94
CA THR A 365 -24.15 -11.47 -15.14
C THR A 365 -23.71 -10.52 -16.26
N GLY A 366 -23.48 -9.24 -15.94
CA GLY A 366 -23.03 -8.24 -16.91
C GLY A 366 -21.61 -8.49 -17.44
N LEU A 367 -20.76 -9.13 -16.65
CA LEU A 367 -19.41 -9.56 -17.01
C LEU A 367 -19.35 -11.02 -17.48
N GLY A 368 -20.50 -11.69 -17.59
CA GLY A 368 -20.61 -13.09 -17.96
C GLY A 368 -19.97 -13.36 -19.34
N GLY A 369 -19.09 -14.35 -19.39
CA GLY A 369 -18.39 -14.73 -20.62
C GLY A 369 -17.17 -13.87 -20.98
N ILE A 370 -16.81 -12.87 -20.16
CA ILE A 370 -15.54 -12.14 -20.33
C ILE A 370 -14.36 -13.08 -20.02
N PRO A 371 -13.32 -13.13 -20.88
CA PRO A 371 -12.13 -13.93 -20.60
C PRO A 371 -11.44 -13.49 -19.30
N ALA A 372 -10.95 -14.46 -18.51
CA ALA A 372 -10.29 -14.24 -17.22
C ALA A 372 -9.20 -13.15 -17.23
N VAL A 373 -8.38 -13.13 -18.28
CA VAL A 373 -7.31 -12.12 -18.46
C VAL A 373 -7.90 -10.72 -18.63
N LEU A 374 -9.01 -10.59 -19.35
CA LEU A 374 -9.67 -9.29 -19.54
C LEU A 374 -10.34 -8.83 -18.25
N PHE A 375 -11.00 -9.73 -17.52
CA PHE A 375 -11.59 -9.42 -16.21
C PHE A 375 -10.53 -8.90 -15.21
N THR A 376 -9.43 -9.64 -15.04
CA THR A 376 -8.33 -9.25 -14.14
C THR A 376 -7.64 -7.96 -14.58
N THR A 377 -7.55 -7.69 -15.89
CA THR A 377 -7.07 -6.41 -16.42
C THR A 377 -8.00 -5.25 -16.07
N LEU A 378 -9.31 -5.45 -16.20
CA LEU A 378 -10.30 -4.45 -15.81
C LEU A 378 -10.23 -4.17 -14.31
N LEU A 379 -10.05 -5.20 -13.49
CA LEU A 379 -9.87 -5.07 -12.04
C LEU A 379 -8.66 -4.19 -11.72
N TYR A 380 -7.50 -4.48 -12.33
CA TYR A 380 -6.29 -3.66 -12.20
C TYR A 380 -6.52 -2.20 -12.65
N ALA A 381 -7.21 -1.99 -13.78
CA ALA A 381 -7.45 -0.66 -14.32
C ALA A 381 -8.37 0.16 -13.41
N VAL A 382 -9.43 -0.46 -12.87
CA VAL A 382 -10.35 0.20 -11.94
C VAL A 382 -9.62 0.57 -10.65
N GLU A 383 -8.83 -0.34 -10.08
CA GLU A 383 -8.00 -0.06 -8.89
C GLU A 383 -7.04 1.10 -9.13
N ASN A 384 -6.41 1.16 -10.31
CA ASN A 384 -5.52 2.26 -10.69
C ASN A 384 -6.27 3.60 -10.78
N LEU A 385 -7.47 3.63 -11.37
CA LEU A 385 -8.28 4.84 -11.46
C LEU A 385 -8.79 5.30 -10.10
N LEU A 386 -9.27 4.38 -9.26
CA LEU A 386 -9.74 4.68 -7.92
C LEU A 386 -8.61 5.20 -7.03
N ALA A 387 -7.38 4.73 -7.23
CA ALA A 387 -6.21 5.23 -6.50
C ALA A 387 -5.88 6.70 -6.78
N ILE A 388 -6.39 7.30 -7.86
CA ILE A 388 -6.32 8.75 -8.08
C ILE A 388 -7.13 9.49 -7.01
N LEU A 389 -8.33 8.96 -6.74
CA LEU A 389 -9.31 9.55 -5.85
C LEU A 389 -9.01 9.22 -4.39
N VAL A 390 -8.50 8.01 -4.14
CA VAL A 390 -8.16 7.48 -2.81
C VAL A 390 -6.67 7.12 -2.80
N PRO A 391 -5.76 8.05 -2.47
CA PRO A 391 -4.32 7.86 -2.56
C PRO A 391 -3.72 6.97 -1.44
N SER A 392 -4.57 6.22 -0.73
CA SER A 392 -4.18 5.32 0.36
C SER A 392 -4.50 3.88 -0.03
N SER A 393 -3.49 3.01 -0.12
CA SER A 393 -3.71 1.59 -0.45
C SER A 393 -4.57 0.88 0.59
N SER A 394 -4.36 1.15 1.88
CA SER A 394 -5.19 0.58 2.94
C SER A 394 -6.64 1.07 2.87
N GLY A 395 -6.85 2.36 2.59
CA GLY A 395 -8.20 2.90 2.41
C GLY A 395 -8.91 2.44 1.15
N LEU A 396 -8.16 2.21 0.08
CA LEU A 396 -8.69 1.61 -1.13
C LEU A 396 -9.04 0.14 -0.91
N ALA A 397 -8.22 -0.62 -0.16
CA ALA A 397 -8.52 -2.01 0.17
C ALA A 397 -9.81 -2.15 0.97
N ALA A 398 -9.97 -1.25 1.92
CA ALA A 398 -11.18 -1.10 2.72
C ALA A 398 -12.42 -0.87 1.82
N LEU A 399 -12.26 -0.07 0.75
CA LEU A 399 -13.33 0.28 -0.19
C LEU A 399 -13.67 -0.85 -1.18
N THR A 400 -12.67 -1.47 -1.80
CA THR A 400 -12.85 -2.28 -3.01
C THR A 400 -12.83 -3.78 -2.74
N ALA A 401 -11.98 -4.25 -1.81
CA ALA A 401 -11.81 -5.68 -1.55
C ALA A 401 -13.15 -6.39 -1.23
N PRO A 402 -14.05 -5.83 -0.41
CA PRO A 402 -15.34 -6.47 -0.13
C PRO A 402 -16.22 -6.79 -1.33
N ILE A 403 -16.04 -6.04 -2.42
CA ILE A 403 -16.83 -6.21 -3.65
C ILE A 403 -16.03 -7.05 -4.64
N PHE A 404 -14.74 -6.72 -4.82
CA PHE A 404 -13.90 -7.32 -5.85
C PHE A 404 -13.46 -8.74 -5.53
N GLY A 405 -13.29 -9.09 -4.26
CA GLY A 405 -12.98 -10.47 -3.86
C GLY A 405 -14.07 -11.46 -4.26
N PRO A 406 -15.30 -11.31 -3.72
CA PRO A 406 -16.43 -12.18 -4.07
C PRO A 406 -16.76 -12.15 -5.57
N LEU A 407 -16.68 -10.97 -6.22
CA LEU A 407 -16.89 -10.87 -7.67
C LEU A 407 -15.87 -11.71 -8.46
N THR A 408 -14.61 -11.73 -8.03
CA THR A 408 -13.56 -12.53 -8.67
C THR A 408 -13.86 -14.03 -8.55
N GLU A 409 -14.38 -14.47 -7.40
CA GLU A 409 -14.78 -15.87 -7.19
C GLU A 409 -15.99 -16.28 -8.03
N LEU A 410 -17.00 -15.42 -8.12
CA LEU A 410 -18.17 -15.66 -8.98
C LEU A 410 -17.79 -15.74 -10.46
N MET A 411 -16.68 -15.12 -10.85
CA MET A 411 -16.10 -15.26 -12.18
C MET A 411 -15.23 -16.51 -12.35
N GLY A 412 -15.19 -17.38 -11.33
CA GLY A 412 -14.45 -18.64 -11.34
C GLY A 412 -12.94 -18.46 -11.22
N LEU A 413 -12.48 -17.33 -10.67
CA LEU A 413 -11.05 -16.99 -10.55
C LEU A 413 -10.60 -16.97 -9.10
N ASN A 414 -9.28 -17.03 -8.92
CA ASN A 414 -8.68 -16.91 -7.59
C ASN A 414 -8.92 -15.51 -7.00
N PRO A 415 -9.52 -15.38 -5.80
CA PRO A 415 -9.78 -14.10 -5.13
C PRO A 415 -8.51 -13.32 -4.80
N GLU A 416 -7.35 -13.97 -4.71
CA GLU A 416 -6.06 -13.26 -4.64
C GLU A 416 -5.87 -12.29 -5.80
N ALA A 417 -6.47 -12.53 -6.97
CA ALA A 417 -6.37 -11.59 -8.08
C ALA A 417 -6.94 -10.21 -7.75
N ALA A 418 -7.95 -10.11 -6.88
CA ALA A 418 -8.43 -8.84 -6.35
C ALA A 418 -7.38 -8.16 -5.46
N VAL A 419 -6.71 -8.93 -4.61
CA VAL A 419 -5.59 -8.45 -3.78
C VAL A 419 -4.43 -7.96 -4.65
N TRP A 420 -4.07 -8.71 -5.69
CA TRP A 420 -3.02 -8.33 -6.64
C TRP A 420 -3.40 -7.10 -7.47
N ALA A 421 -4.64 -7.03 -7.97
CA ALA A 421 -5.15 -5.88 -8.71
C ALA A 421 -5.05 -4.62 -7.87
N LEU A 422 -5.46 -4.69 -6.60
CA LEU A 422 -5.32 -3.61 -5.64
C LEU A 422 -3.86 -3.26 -5.38
N SER A 423 -3.04 -4.26 -5.03
CA SER A 423 -1.68 -4.04 -4.57
C SER A 423 -0.81 -3.45 -5.66
N MET A 424 -0.97 -3.94 -6.90
CA MET A 424 -0.24 -3.46 -8.05
C MET A 424 -0.85 -2.20 -8.67
N GLY A 425 -2.18 -2.15 -8.79
CA GLY A 425 -2.91 -1.05 -9.41
C GLY A 425 -2.71 0.25 -8.64
N SER A 426 -3.04 0.24 -7.35
CA SER A 426 -2.93 1.42 -6.50
C SER A 426 -1.48 1.90 -6.33
N ALA A 427 -0.56 0.98 -6.07
CA ALA A 427 0.84 1.31 -5.87
C ALA A 427 1.49 1.85 -7.15
N THR A 428 1.11 1.31 -8.31
CA THR A 428 1.64 1.78 -9.60
C THR A 428 1.10 3.16 -9.93
N MET A 429 -0.17 3.44 -9.63
CA MET A 429 -0.71 4.79 -9.82
C MET A 429 0.01 5.82 -8.96
N SER A 430 0.45 5.44 -7.77
CA SER A 430 1.21 6.33 -6.88
C SER A 430 2.57 6.80 -7.45
N LEU A 431 3.08 6.16 -8.52
CA LEU A 431 4.26 6.63 -9.24
C LEU A 431 4.03 7.96 -9.97
N ILE A 432 2.80 8.23 -10.39
CA ILE A 432 2.47 9.41 -11.22
C ILE A 432 1.45 10.34 -10.58
N CYS A 433 0.64 9.86 -9.64
CA CYS A 433 -0.47 10.64 -9.14
C CYS A 433 -0.03 11.81 -8.24
N PRO A 434 -0.48 13.06 -8.48
CA PRO A 434 -0.11 14.22 -7.67
C PRO A 434 -0.66 14.16 -6.24
N THR A 435 -1.64 13.29 -5.97
CA THR A 435 -2.18 13.06 -4.62
C THR A 435 -1.31 12.09 -3.79
N SER A 436 -0.28 11.49 -4.39
CA SER A 436 0.73 10.68 -3.70
C SER A 436 1.62 11.58 -2.84
N ALA A 437 1.42 11.57 -1.52
CA ALA A 437 2.15 12.42 -0.58
C ALA A 437 3.67 12.22 -0.67
N ILE A 438 4.10 10.95 -0.73
CA ILE A 438 5.53 10.62 -0.81
C ILE A 438 6.17 11.03 -2.13
N LEU A 439 5.43 10.98 -3.25
CA LEU A 439 5.90 11.48 -4.54
C LEU A 439 6.17 12.98 -4.45
N VAL A 440 5.20 13.76 -3.98
CA VAL A 440 5.30 15.22 -3.90
C VAL A 440 6.36 15.64 -2.90
N ALA A 441 6.41 14.99 -1.73
CA ALA A 441 7.40 15.30 -0.70
C ALA A 441 8.82 14.98 -1.16
N GLY A 442 9.05 13.81 -1.76
CA GLY A 442 10.36 13.43 -2.30
C GLY A 442 10.82 14.37 -3.43
N LEU A 443 9.92 14.72 -4.35
CA LEU A 443 10.20 15.71 -5.40
C LEU A 443 10.54 17.09 -4.80
N GLY A 444 9.84 17.48 -3.73
CA GLY A 444 10.11 18.71 -2.99
C GLY A 444 11.52 18.73 -2.37
N VAL A 445 11.93 17.64 -1.70
CA VAL A 445 13.28 17.51 -1.12
C VAL A 445 14.36 17.57 -2.21
N CYS A 446 14.14 16.90 -3.34
CA CYS A 446 15.09 16.92 -4.47
C CYS A 446 15.00 18.20 -5.34
N LYS A 447 14.06 19.10 -5.03
CA LYS A 447 13.75 20.30 -5.83
C LYS A 447 13.51 19.99 -7.31
N ILE A 448 12.71 18.95 -7.58
CA ILE A 448 12.32 18.52 -8.94
C ILE A 448 10.86 18.91 -9.16
N LYS A 449 10.56 19.52 -10.31
CA LYS A 449 9.18 19.87 -10.66
C LYS A 449 8.42 18.60 -11.06
N LEU A 450 7.16 18.48 -10.64
CA LEU A 450 6.30 17.34 -10.99
C LEU A 450 6.20 17.11 -12.51
N GLY A 451 6.15 18.18 -13.31
CA GLY A 451 6.15 18.06 -14.77
C GLY A 451 7.44 17.46 -15.36
N GLN A 452 8.59 17.66 -14.71
CA GLN A 452 9.84 17.00 -15.11
C GLN A 452 9.77 15.50 -14.79
N TRP A 453 9.22 15.16 -13.62
CA TRP A 453 9.02 13.77 -13.22
C TRP A 453 8.11 13.02 -14.19
N TRP A 454 6.94 13.59 -14.55
CA TRP A 454 6.03 12.96 -15.51
C TRP A 454 6.68 12.68 -16.86
N LYS A 455 7.47 13.62 -17.39
CA LYS A 455 8.23 13.44 -18.63
C LYS A 455 9.27 12.33 -18.53
N THR A 456 9.82 12.08 -17.34
CA THR A 456 10.77 10.99 -17.08
C THR A 456 10.07 9.64 -16.92
N VAL A 457 9.03 9.54 -16.09
CA VAL A 457 8.48 8.27 -15.59
C VAL A 457 7.49 7.59 -16.53
N TRP A 458 6.80 8.30 -17.43
CA TRP A 458 5.63 7.75 -18.13
C TRP A 458 5.90 6.44 -18.89
N LYS A 459 7.07 6.28 -19.52
CA LYS A 459 7.44 5.03 -20.21
C LYS A 459 7.60 3.88 -19.22
N PHE A 460 8.21 4.17 -18.08
CA PHE A 460 8.39 3.19 -17.01
C PHE A 460 7.05 2.79 -16.40
N PHE A 461 6.15 3.74 -16.17
CA PHE A 461 4.78 3.47 -15.72
C PHE A 461 4.04 2.49 -16.63
N LEU A 462 4.14 2.65 -17.96
CA LEU A 462 3.51 1.73 -18.92
C LEU A 462 4.13 0.33 -18.86
N VAL A 463 5.46 0.23 -18.81
CA VAL A 463 6.16 -1.07 -18.70
C VAL A 463 5.77 -1.79 -17.41
N VAL A 464 5.78 -1.09 -16.28
CA VAL A 464 5.37 -1.65 -14.98
C VAL A 464 3.89 -2.06 -15.01
N SER A 465 3.02 -1.25 -15.61
CA SER A 465 1.59 -1.59 -15.73
C SER A 465 1.35 -2.85 -16.55
N LEU A 466 2.10 -3.05 -17.64
CA LEU A 466 2.01 -4.28 -18.44
C LEU A 466 2.48 -5.50 -17.64
N ILE A 467 3.60 -5.38 -16.91
CA ILE A 467 4.09 -6.47 -16.04
C ILE A 467 3.05 -6.79 -14.98
N ASN A 468 2.45 -5.78 -14.36
CA ASN A 468 1.42 -5.97 -13.34
C ASN A 468 0.20 -6.69 -13.89
N ILE A 469 -0.33 -6.26 -15.05
CA ILE A 469 -1.47 -6.90 -15.69
C ILE A 469 -1.21 -8.40 -15.90
N VAL A 470 0.01 -8.77 -16.31
CA VAL A 470 0.39 -10.18 -16.48
C VAL A 470 0.35 -10.92 -15.14
N PHE A 471 0.92 -10.36 -14.07
CA PHE A 471 0.90 -11.02 -12.74
C PHE A 471 -0.50 -11.13 -12.14
N VAL A 472 -1.34 -10.10 -12.28
CA VAL A 472 -2.75 -10.14 -11.83
C VAL A 472 -3.52 -11.21 -12.59
N ALA A 473 -3.31 -11.32 -13.91
CA ALA A 473 -3.92 -12.38 -14.72
C ALA A 473 -3.44 -13.77 -14.31
N ILE A 474 -2.13 -13.97 -14.11
CA ILE A 474 -1.57 -15.24 -13.61
C ILE A 474 -2.18 -15.58 -12.24
N SER A 475 -2.26 -14.60 -11.33
CA SER A 475 -2.86 -14.78 -10.01
C SER A 475 -4.28 -15.33 -10.09
N GLY A 476 -5.12 -14.75 -10.95
CA GLY A 476 -6.52 -15.18 -11.10
C GLY A 476 -6.69 -16.56 -11.74
N LEU A 477 -5.72 -17.00 -12.53
CA LEU A 477 -5.73 -18.31 -13.19
C LEU A 477 -5.16 -19.44 -12.33
N ILE A 478 -4.50 -19.14 -11.21
CA ILE A 478 -4.03 -20.15 -10.26
C ILE A 478 -5.24 -20.74 -9.55
N ALA A 479 -5.39 -22.06 -9.59
CA ALA A 479 -6.48 -22.75 -8.89
C ALA A 479 -6.49 -22.42 -7.38
N LEU A 480 -7.70 -22.35 -6.83
CA LEU A 480 -8.00 -22.11 -5.41
C LEU A 480 -7.36 -23.14 -4.47
#